data_AF-A0A7C6UJX7-F1
#
_entry.id   AF-A0A7C6UJX7-F1
#
_cell.length_a   1.000
_cell.length_b   1.000
_cell.length_c   1.000
_cell.angle_alpha   90.00
_cell.angle_beta   90.00
_cell.angle_gamma   90.00
#
_symmetry.space_group_name_H-M   'P 1'
#
loop_
_entity.id
_entity.type
_entity.pdbx_description
1 polymer ?
#
loop_
_entity_poly.entity_id
_entity_poly.type
_entity_poly.pdbx_seq_one_letter_code
_entity_poly.pdbx_strand_id
1 'polypeptide(L)'
;MEEIKEIKSVTIVPFTLMNSAMSVILGLIYALILILVLGLVAFFIPSTASTIIGLLLTSVVAIILVLPTGLFLVNIMHSFLVSLIYNLLVPRLGGIKLKLDDMEEIKVIPVIPLSLMVSAVNTIYILILMLIVAPILMLALQSAALAAISTTSSLPEIGGFSALGIIGIIMMIIGIPIMTFISTFIYSAIMALLYNFLTPKIGGIRLKFNSLQGNLFELKKIKPIPLALIFAVVTTILNLIVSIPNIAMYLTLKEPLFAIGFLIGNIVGTFILVFVISAITALIYNFLRPTIGGIELELE
;
A
#
# COMPACT_ATOMS: atom_id res chain seq x y z
N MET A 1 0.11 23.84 22.16
CA MET A 1 0.97 23.14 23.15
C MET A 1 1.45 21.87 22.48
N GLU A 2 2.75 21.59 22.53
CA GLU A 2 3.31 20.39 21.90
C GLU A 2 3.24 19.21 22.88
N GLU A 3 2.46 18.20 22.52
CA GLU A 3 2.28 16.98 23.30
C GLU A 3 2.85 15.79 22.54
N ILE A 4 3.60 14.94 23.23
CA ILE A 4 3.99 13.63 22.69
C ILE A 4 2.87 12.66 23.06
N LYS A 5 2.25 12.06 22.04
CA LYS A 5 1.22 11.04 22.20
C LYS A 5 1.67 9.71 21.61
N GLU A 6 1.53 8.63 22.36
CA GLU A 6 1.78 7.26 21.92
C GLU A 6 0.46 6.58 21.58
N ILE A 7 0.36 5.98 20.38
CA ILE A 7 -0.78 5.16 19.99
C ILE A 7 -0.66 3.79 20.69
N LYS A 8 -1.35 3.62 21.82
CA LYS A 8 -1.35 2.38 22.61
C LYS A 8 -2.19 1.28 22.00
N SER A 9 -3.33 1.63 21.42
CA SER A 9 -4.19 0.68 20.76
C SER A 9 -4.99 1.35 19.65
N VAL A 10 -5.35 0.53 18.66
CA VAL A 10 -6.28 0.88 17.59
C VAL A 10 -7.54 0.06 17.80
N THR A 11 -8.71 0.69 17.86
CA THR A 11 -9.95 -0.07 17.96
C THR A 11 -10.21 -0.82 16.65
N ILE A 12 -10.20 -2.15 16.73
CA ILE A 12 -10.14 -3.02 15.55
C ILE A 12 -11.38 -2.84 14.67
N VAL A 13 -12.57 -2.78 15.28
CA VAL A 13 -13.84 -2.74 14.54
C VAL A 13 -14.00 -1.41 13.78
N PRO A 14 -13.93 -0.22 14.40
CA PRO A 14 -14.04 1.06 13.69
C PRO A 14 -12.95 1.23 12.62
N PHE A 15 -11.71 0.82 12.91
CA PHE A 15 -10.62 0.89 11.94
C PHE A 15 -10.87 0.03 10.71
N THR A 16 -11.31 -1.22 10.91
CA THR A 16 -11.59 -2.16 9.82
C THR A 16 -12.78 -1.71 8.99
N LEU A 17 -13.86 -1.25 9.63
CA LEU A 17 -15.06 -0.77 8.94
C LEU A 17 -14.75 0.48 8.11
N MET A 18 -14.05 1.47 8.68
CA MET A 18 -13.70 2.69 7.97
C MET A 18 -12.78 2.41 6.77
N ASN A 19 -11.69 1.66 6.95
CA ASN A 19 -10.77 1.35 5.85
C ASN A 19 -11.42 0.53 4.73
N SER A 20 -12.21 -0.47 5.09
CA SER A 20 -12.93 -1.28 4.09
C SER A 20 -13.95 -0.44 3.33
N ALA A 21 -14.74 0.41 3.99
CA ALA A 21 -15.69 1.30 3.32
C ALA A 21 -15.01 2.33 2.40
N MET A 22 -13.89 2.92 2.85
CA MET A 22 -13.08 3.79 1.97
C MET A 22 -12.58 3.04 0.73
N SER A 23 -12.16 1.77 0.90
CA SER A 23 -11.66 0.96 -0.21
C SER A 23 -12.71 0.61 -1.26
N VAL A 24 -13.99 0.49 -0.88
CA VAL A 24 -15.09 0.30 -1.84
C VAL A 24 -15.20 1.50 -2.76
N ILE A 25 -15.20 2.70 -2.18
CA ILE A 25 -15.37 3.94 -2.92
C ILE A 25 -14.16 4.20 -3.81
N LEU A 26 -12.95 4.00 -3.28
CA LEU A 26 -11.72 4.07 -4.08
C LEU A 26 -11.73 3.01 -5.19
N GLY A 27 -12.12 1.78 -4.89
CA GLY A 27 -12.23 0.69 -5.87
C GLY A 27 -13.21 1.00 -6.99
N LEU A 28 -14.33 1.66 -6.67
CA LEU A 28 -15.29 2.12 -7.66
C LEU A 28 -14.73 3.26 -8.52
N ILE A 29 -14.03 4.21 -7.92
CA ILE A 29 -13.34 5.28 -8.67
C ILE A 29 -12.30 4.68 -9.62
N TYR A 30 -11.48 3.73 -9.13
CA TYR A 30 -10.49 3.03 -9.97
C TYR A 30 -11.15 2.23 -11.09
N ALA A 31 -12.25 1.54 -10.81
CA ALA A 31 -13.01 0.81 -11.82
C ALA A 31 -13.50 1.77 -12.92
N LEU A 32 -14.09 2.90 -12.56
CA LEU A 32 -14.56 3.90 -13.52
C LEU A 32 -13.43 4.44 -14.40
N ILE A 33 -12.28 4.76 -13.80
CA ILE A 33 -11.11 5.22 -14.55
C ILE A 33 -10.64 4.14 -15.53
N LEU A 34 -10.51 2.89 -15.08
CA LEU A 34 -10.08 1.77 -15.93
C LEU A 34 -11.06 1.52 -17.08
N ILE A 35 -12.36 1.66 -16.87
CA ILE A 35 -13.36 1.47 -17.91
C ILE A 35 -13.24 2.55 -18.98
N LEU A 36 -13.00 3.81 -18.59
CA LEU A 36 -12.74 4.88 -19.54
C LEU A 36 -11.48 4.58 -20.37
N VAL A 37 -10.41 4.12 -19.73
CA VAL A 37 -9.18 3.74 -20.43
C VAL A 37 -9.41 2.57 -21.38
N LEU A 38 -10.08 1.50 -20.94
CA LEU A 38 -10.37 0.34 -21.78
C LEU A 38 -11.32 0.68 -22.93
N GLY A 39 -12.30 1.56 -22.71
CA GLY A 39 -13.19 2.07 -23.75
C GLY A 39 -12.43 2.88 -24.81
N LEU A 40 -11.49 3.73 -24.39
CA LEU A 40 -10.61 4.44 -25.31
C LEU A 40 -9.73 3.47 -26.10
N VAL A 41 -9.13 2.47 -25.45
CA VAL A 41 -8.32 1.45 -26.13
C VAL A 41 -9.16 0.69 -27.16
N ALA A 42 -10.39 0.31 -26.80
CA ALA A 42 -11.30 -0.40 -27.70
C ALA A 42 -11.63 0.40 -28.97
N PHE A 43 -11.68 1.73 -28.88
CA PHE A 43 -11.91 2.60 -30.04
C PHE A 43 -10.78 2.52 -31.09
N PHE A 44 -9.54 2.28 -30.66
CA PHE A 44 -8.38 2.17 -31.56
C PHE A 44 -8.15 0.75 -32.11
N ILE A 45 -8.94 -0.23 -31.68
CA ILE A 45 -8.81 -1.61 -32.15
C ILE A 45 -9.58 -1.79 -33.47
N PRO A 46 -8.94 -2.34 -34.53
CA PRO A 46 -9.63 -2.66 -35.77
C PRO A 46 -10.85 -3.55 -35.53
N SER A 47 -11.97 -3.24 -36.18
CA SER A 47 -13.24 -3.97 -36.05
C SER A 47 -13.16 -5.46 -36.46
N THR A 48 -12.08 -5.85 -37.13
CA THR A 48 -11.75 -7.22 -37.50
C THR A 48 -11.28 -8.08 -36.30
N ALA A 49 -10.88 -7.47 -35.19
CA ALA A 49 -10.42 -8.16 -33.97
C ALA A 49 -11.57 -8.41 -32.97
N SER A 50 -12.67 -9.01 -33.44
CA SER A 50 -13.91 -9.19 -32.67
C SER A 50 -13.73 -9.96 -31.36
N THR A 51 -12.80 -10.92 -31.29
CA THR A 51 -12.47 -11.67 -30.06
C THR A 51 -11.86 -10.77 -28.98
N ILE A 52 -11.00 -9.81 -29.37
CA ILE A 52 -10.35 -8.88 -28.45
C ILE A 52 -11.38 -7.88 -27.92
N ILE A 53 -12.27 -7.38 -28.79
CA ILE A 53 -13.38 -6.50 -28.40
C ILE A 53 -14.32 -7.22 -27.43
N GLY A 54 -14.66 -8.49 -27.71
CA GLY A 54 -15.48 -9.32 -26.82
C GLY A 54 -14.83 -9.52 -25.44
N LEU A 55 -13.52 -9.78 -25.38
CA LEU A 55 -12.79 -9.91 -24.12
C LEU A 55 -12.72 -8.60 -23.33
N LEU A 56 -12.57 -7.46 -24.02
CA LEU A 56 -12.59 -6.15 -23.38
C LEU A 56 -13.94 -5.83 -22.75
N LEU A 57 -15.04 -6.13 -23.45
CA LEU A 57 -16.40 -5.91 -22.93
C LEU A 57 -16.70 -6.78 -21.70
N THR A 58 -16.31 -8.06 -21.71
CA THR A 58 -16.48 -8.92 -20.52
C THR A 58 -15.60 -8.46 -19.35
N SER A 59 -14.38 -7.98 -19.65
CA SER A 59 -13.47 -7.41 -18.64
C SER A 59 -14.06 -6.15 -17.99
N VAL A 60 -14.73 -5.29 -18.75
CA VAL A 60 -15.40 -4.09 -18.21
C VAL A 60 -16.45 -4.46 -17.16
N VAL A 61 -17.31 -5.43 -17.46
CA VAL A 61 -18.34 -5.89 -16.51
C VAL A 61 -17.69 -6.51 -15.27
N ALA A 62 -16.65 -7.34 -15.47
CA ALA A 62 -15.91 -7.93 -14.37
C ALA A 62 -15.25 -6.87 -13.48
N ILE A 63 -14.65 -5.83 -14.06
CA ILE A 63 -13.94 -4.76 -13.33
C ILE A 63 -14.90 -3.97 -12.43
N ILE A 64 -16.10 -3.61 -12.91
CA ILE A 64 -17.10 -2.89 -12.11
C ILE A 64 -17.52 -3.67 -10.87
N LEU A 65 -17.67 -4.99 -11.01
CA LEU A 65 -18.14 -5.84 -9.93
C LEU A 65 -16.98 -6.22 -9.00
N VAL A 66 -15.88 -6.71 -9.56
CA VAL A 66 -14.78 -7.33 -8.84
C VAL A 66 -13.89 -6.32 -8.15
N LEU A 67 -13.60 -5.13 -8.73
CA LEU A 67 -12.69 -4.20 -8.06
C LEU A 67 -13.27 -3.65 -6.75
N PRO A 68 -14.49 -3.09 -6.70
CA PRO A 68 -15.01 -2.56 -5.44
C PRO A 68 -15.25 -3.67 -4.40
N THR A 69 -15.85 -4.80 -4.81
CA THR A 69 -16.17 -5.89 -3.89
C THR A 69 -14.92 -6.67 -3.45
N GLY A 70 -14.00 -6.95 -4.36
CA GLY A 70 -12.74 -7.62 -4.08
C GLY A 70 -11.84 -6.76 -3.18
N LEU A 71 -11.70 -5.46 -3.48
CA LEU A 71 -10.94 -4.55 -2.61
C LEU A 71 -11.57 -4.45 -1.23
N PHE A 72 -12.90 -4.42 -1.12
CA PHE A 72 -13.58 -4.44 0.19
C PHE A 72 -13.20 -5.66 1.01
N LEU A 73 -13.34 -6.86 0.45
CA LEU A 73 -13.06 -8.12 1.15
C LEU A 73 -11.59 -8.22 1.56
N VAL A 74 -10.68 -7.86 0.66
CA VAL A 74 -9.24 -7.86 0.95
C VAL A 74 -8.90 -6.84 2.02
N ASN A 75 -9.50 -5.65 2.00
CA ASN A 75 -9.23 -4.60 3.00
C ASN A 75 -9.84 -4.88 4.37
N ILE A 76 -10.95 -5.62 4.47
CA ILE A 76 -11.43 -6.14 5.76
C ILE A 76 -10.34 -7.00 6.39
N MET A 77 -9.88 -8.01 5.65
CA MET A 77 -8.86 -8.95 6.15
C MET A 77 -7.56 -8.21 6.48
N HIS A 78 -7.09 -7.34 5.58
CA HIS A 78 -5.86 -6.57 5.79
C HIS A 78 -5.96 -5.66 7.02
N SER A 79 -7.01 -4.84 7.13
CA SER A 79 -7.15 -3.87 8.23
C SER A 79 -7.35 -4.53 9.57
N PHE A 80 -8.12 -5.63 9.61
CA PHE A 80 -8.30 -6.44 10.81
C PHE A 80 -6.97 -7.03 11.29
N LEU A 81 -6.23 -7.69 10.38
CA LEU A 81 -4.95 -8.31 10.75
C LEU A 81 -3.91 -7.27 11.16
N VAL A 82 -3.79 -6.16 10.43
CA VAL A 82 -2.82 -5.10 10.75
C VAL A 82 -3.12 -4.48 12.12
N SER A 83 -4.39 -4.16 12.42
CA SER A 83 -4.75 -3.58 13.72
C SER A 83 -4.57 -4.58 14.88
N LEU A 84 -4.90 -5.86 14.66
CA LEU A 84 -4.67 -6.92 15.63
C LEU A 84 -3.17 -7.12 15.92
N ILE A 85 -2.35 -7.24 14.88
CA ILE A 85 -0.90 -7.39 14.99
C ILE A 85 -0.29 -6.17 15.68
N TYR A 86 -0.76 -4.97 15.32
CA TYR A 86 -0.33 -3.72 15.96
C TYR A 86 -0.58 -3.79 17.47
N ASN A 87 -1.82 -4.03 17.90
CA ASN A 87 -2.18 -4.09 19.31
C ASN A 87 -1.41 -5.18 20.08
N LEU A 88 -1.11 -6.31 19.43
CA LEU A 88 -0.30 -7.39 20.03
C LEU A 88 1.16 -6.99 20.23
N LEU A 89 1.70 -6.15 19.34
CA LEU A 89 3.09 -5.72 19.37
C LEU A 89 3.36 -4.51 20.27
N VAL A 90 2.36 -3.64 20.52
CA VAL A 90 2.54 -2.45 21.36
C VAL A 90 3.17 -2.76 22.72
N PRO A 91 2.73 -3.79 23.49
CA PRO A 91 3.35 -4.11 24.78
C PRO A 91 4.83 -4.53 24.71
N ARG A 92 5.31 -4.92 23.52
CA ARG A 92 6.67 -5.45 23.30
C ARG A 92 7.61 -4.44 22.66
N LEU A 93 7.12 -3.67 21.69
CA LEU A 93 7.93 -2.76 20.86
C LEU A 93 7.70 -1.28 21.19
N GLY A 94 6.68 -0.97 22.00
CA GLY A 94 6.16 0.38 22.18
C GLY A 94 5.24 0.81 21.03
N GLY A 95 4.33 1.73 21.31
CA GLY A 95 3.45 2.30 20.30
C GLY A 95 4.14 3.32 19.40
N ILE A 96 3.49 3.66 18.29
CA ILE A 96 3.92 4.77 17.45
C ILE A 96 3.71 6.07 18.22
N LYS A 97 4.79 6.83 18.37
CA LYS A 97 4.78 8.14 19.03
C LYS A 97 4.57 9.24 17.99
N LEU A 98 3.82 10.28 18.33
CA LEU A 98 3.59 11.45 17.50
C LEU A 98 3.75 12.70 18.36
N LYS A 99 4.47 13.71 17.86
CA LYS A 99 4.43 15.06 18.46
C LYS A 99 3.30 15.84 17.80
N LEU A 100 2.23 16.06 18.56
CA LEU A 100 1.05 16.80 18.12
C LEU A 100 1.12 18.22 18.65
N ASP A 101 0.74 19.18 17.81
CA ASP A 101 0.43 20.55 18.25
C ASP A 101 -1.09 20.70 18.34
N ASP A 102 -1.55 21.01 19.56
CA ASP A 102 -2.97 21.22 19.89
C ASP A 102 -3.90 20.08 19.43
N MET A 103 -3.40 18.84 19.34
CA MET A 103 -4.15 17.67 18.82
C MET A 103 -4.75 17.89 17.43
N GLU A 104 -4.20 18.83 16.66
CA GLU A 104 -4.65 19.20 15.32
C GLU A 104 -3.60 18.96 14.23
N GLU A 105 -2.31 18.99 14.56
CA GLU A 105 -1.23 18.88 13.58
C GLU A 105 -0.08 17.99 14.08
N ILE A 106 0.33 17.02 13.27
CA ILE A 106 1.54 16.23 13.53
C ILE A 106 2.75 17.07 13.11
N LYS A 107 3.59 17.45 14.08
CA LYS A 107 4.82 18.21 13.84
C LYS A 107 6.03 17.32 13.60
N VAL A 108 6.19 16.29 14.44
CA VAL A 108 7.35 15.40 14.42
C VAL A 108 6.91 13.97 14.63
N ILE A 109 7.46 13.09 13.81
CA ILE A 109 7.31 11.64 13.90
C ILE A 109 8.68 11.08 14.32
N PRO A 110 8.84 10.57 15.55
CA PRO A 110 10.02 9.84 15.96
C PRO A 110 10.32 8.68 15.00
N VAL A 111 11.49 8.74 14.38
CA VAL A 111 11.89 7.87 13.28
C VAL A 111 11.93 6.40 13.72
N ILE A 112 12.63 6.11 14.82
CA ILE A 112 12.86 4.73 15.29
C ILE A 112 11.57 4.04 15.73
N PRO A 113 10.71 4.63 16.59
CA PRO A 113 9.45 4.00 16.98
C PRO A 113 8.52 3.73 15.79
N LEU A 114 8.42 4.68 14.86
CA LEU A 114 7.62 4.48 13.64
C LEU A 114 8.18 3.34 12.80
N SER A 115 9.48 3.41 12.45
CA SER A 115 10.06 2.49 11.47
C SER A 115 10.08 1.05 11.97
N LEU A 116 10.35 0.86 13.26
CA LEU A 116 10.38 -0.45 13.89
C LEU A 116 8.97 -1.06 14.00
N MET A 117 7.97 -0.26 14.39
CA MET A 117 6.60 -0.75 14.51
C MET A 117 6.00 -1.09 13.14
N VAL A 118 6.17 -0.20 12.16
CA VAL A 118 5.67 -0.40 10.79
C VAL A 118 6.35 -1.59 10.11
N SER A 119 7.67 -1.77 10.28
CA SER A 119 8.37 -2.92 9.72
C SER A 119 7.96 -4.23 10.40
N ALA A 120 7.81 -4.25 11.72
CA ALA A 120 7.41 -5.45 12.46
C ALA A 120 5.99 -5.89 12.06
N VAL A 121 5.03 -4.96 12.02
CA VAL A 121 3.65 -5.24 11.64
C VAL A 121 3.57 -5.78 10.21
N ASN A 122 4.23 -5.12 9.25
CA ASN A 122 4.24 -5.58 7.85
C ASN A 122 4.94 -6.92 7.67
N THR A 123 6.01 -7.18 8.43
CA THR A 123 6.76 -8.45 8.35
C THR A 123 5.91 -9.61 8.84
N ILE A 124 5.21 -9.46 9.96
CA ILE A 124 4.31 -10.50 10.47
C ILE A 124 3.15 -10.71 9.51
N TYR A 125 2.57 -9.62 8.99
CA TYR A 125 1.51 -9.70 8.00
C TYR A 125 1.94 -10.47 6.73
N ILE A 126 3.11 -10.13 6.17
CA ILE A 126 3.65 -10.81 4.98
C ILE A 126 4.08 -12.25 5.28
N LEU A 127 4.57 -12.54 6.47
CA LEU A 127 4.86 -13.92 6.89
C LEU A 127 3.58 -14.77 6.89
N ILE A 128 2.49 -14.26 7.46
CA ILE A 128 1.19 -14.94 7.48
C ILE A 128 0.69 -15.17 6.05
N LEU A 129 0.78 -14.16 5.18
CA LEU A 129 0.39 -14.30 3.78
C LEU A 129 1.25 -15.31 3.04
N MET A 130 2.57 -15.29 3.21
CA MET A 130 3.49 -16.19 2.51
C MET A 130 3.34 -17.64 2.96
N LEU A 131 2.90 -17.89 4.19
CA LEU A 131 2.59 -19.24 4.65
C LEU A 131 1.46 -19.89 3.82
N ILE A 132 0.55 -19.07 3.28
CA ILE A 132 -0.56 -19.52 2.44
C ILE A 132 -0.19 -19.44 0.95
N VAL A 133 0.38 -18.32 0.52
CA VAL A 133 0.63 -18.02 -0.89
C VAL A 133 1.81 -18.82 -1.45
N ALA A 134 2.88 -19.02 -0.68
CA ALA A 134 4.08 -19.68 -1.20
C ALA A 134 3.82 -21.13 -1.66
N PRO A 135 3.11 -21.99 -0.90
CA PRO A 135 2.76 -23.33 -1.38
C PRO A 135 1.89 -23.31 -2.63
N ILE A 136 0.86 -22.45 -2.67
CA ILE A 136 -0.06 -22.35 -3.81
C ILE A 136 0.68 -21.91 -5.07
N LEU A 137 1.52 -20.86 -4.95
CA LEU A 137 2.29 -20.35 -6.07
C LEU A 137 3.29 -21.38 -6.57
N MET A 138 3.98 -22.08 -5.68
CA MET A 138 4.97 -23.10 -6.06
C MET A 138 4.32 -24.32 -6.71
N LEU A 139 3.13 -24.74 -6.25
CA LEU A 139 2.35 -25.78 -6.91
C LEU A 139 1.91 -25.34 -8.31
N ALA A 140 1.44 -24.10 -8.47
CA ALA A 140 1.06 -23.55 -9.77
C ALA A 140 2.25 -23.44 -10.73
N LEU A 141 3.42 -23.05 -10.23
CA LEU A 141 4.62 -22.92 -11.05
C LEU A 141 5.15 -24.30 -11.48
N GLN A 142 5.08 -25.30 -10.60
CA GLN A 142 5.43 -26.68 -10.93
C GLN A 142 4.46 -27.30 -11.94
N SER A 143 3.16 -27.06 -11.81
CA SER A 143 2.17 -27.56 -12.77
C SER A 143 2.32 -26.91 -14.15
N ALA A 144 2.60 -25.60 -14.19
CA ALA A 144 2.92 -24.89 -15.43
C ALA A 144 4.21 -25.41 -16.08
N ALA A 145 5.26 -25.65 -15.29
CA ALA A 145 6.51 -26.21 -15.78
C ALA A 145 6.31 -27.64 -16.34
N LEU A 146 5.53 -28.49 -15.66
CA LEU A 146 5.22 -29.84 -16.12
C LEU A 146 4.44 -29.83 -17.43
N ALA A 147 3.46 -28.93 -17.56
CA ALA A 147 2.73 -28.72 -18.82
C ALA A 147 3.66 -28.27 -19.96
N ALA A 148 4.62 -27.38 -19.68
CA ALA A 148 5.62 -26.93 -20.65
C ALA A 148 6.60 -28.03 -21.06
N ILE A 149 6.96 -28.95 -20.15
CA ILE A 149 7.82 -30.10 -20.48
C ILE A 149 7.06 -31.13 -21.34
N SER A 150 5.75 -31.32 -21.08
CA SER A 150 4.92 -32.26 -21.84
C SER A 150 4.76 -31.94 -23.33
N THR A 151 5.11 -30.72 -23.76
CA THR A 151 5.12 -30.30 -25.17
C THR A 151 6.51 -30.43 -25.83
N THR A 152 7.53 -30.84 -25.08
CA THR A 152 8.91 -31.04 -25.55
C THR A 152 9.32 -32.51 -25.43
N SER A 153 9.93 -33.09 -26.47
CA SER A 153 10.24 -34.53 -26.56
C SER A 153 11.40 -35.02 -25.68
N SER A 154 11.91 -34.18 -24.78
CA SER A 154 12.97 -34.53 -23.83
C SER A 154 12.43 -34.35 -22.43
N LEU A 155 12.22 -35.44 -21.69
CA LEU A 155 11.91 -35.42 -20.25
C LEU A 155 13.22 -35.23 -19.46
N PRO A 156 13.48 -34.06 -18.84
CA PRO A 156 14.52 -33.94 -17.85
C PRO A 156 14.07 -34.63 -16.55
N GLU A 157 15.02 -35.08 -15.73
CA GLU A 157 14.74 -35.74 -14.44
C GLU A 157 13.74 -34.96 -13.57
N ILE A 158 12.58 -35.58 -13.33
CA ILE A 158 11.47 -35.04 -12.52
C ILE A 158 11.90 -34.82 -11.04
N GLY A 159 12.93 -35.53 -10.57
CA GLY A 159 13.44 -35.46 -9.19
C GLY A 159 14.07 -34.12 -8.81
N GLY A 160 14.65 -33.37 -9.76
CA GLY A 160 15.20 -32.03 -9.48
C GLY A 160 14.10 -30.98 -9.28
N PHE A 161 12.98 -31.12 -9.98
CA PHE A 161 11.86 -30.17 -9.93
C PHE A 161 11.10 -30.20 -8.60
N SER A 162 10.96 -31.37 -7.98
CA SER A 162 10.30 -31.51 -6.67
C SER A 162 11.13 -30.92 -5.53
N ALA A 163 12.45 -31.07 -5.57
CA ALA A 163 13.36 -30.48 -4.58
C ALA A 163 13.42 -28.94 -4.67
N LEU A 164 13.41 -28.39 -5.90
CA LEU A 164 13.33 -26.94 -6.14
C LEU A 164 12.01 -26.33 -5.63
N GLY A 165 10.91 -27.09 -5.66
CA GLY A 165 9.63 -26.69 -5.10
C GLY A 165 9.68 -26.42 -3.60
N ILE A 166 10.23 -27.37 -2.83
CA ILE A 166 10.33 -27.24 -1.36
C ILE A 166 11.30 -26.11 -0.98
N ILE A 167 12.46 -26.05 -1.63
CA ILE A 167 13.44 -24.98 -1.38
C ILE A 167 12.83 -23.62 -1.73
N GLY A 168 12.10 -23.52 -2.84
CA GLY A 168 11.39 -22.31 -3.25
C GLY A 168 10.37 -21.85 -2.20
N ILE A 169 9.57 -22.77 -1.66
CA ILE A 169 8.61 -22.46 -0.58
C ILE A 169 9.33 -21.89 0.65
N ILE A 170 10.41 -22.55 1.11
CA ILE A 170 11.18 -22.12 2.29
C ILE A 170 11.79 -20.73 2.05
N MET A 171 12.38 -20.50 0.88
CA MET A 171 12.95 -19.22 0.49
C MET A 171 11.91 -18.10 0.47
N MET A 172 10.67 -18.39 0.05
CA MET A 172 9.59 -17.40 0.08
C MET A 172 9.09 -17.12 1.50
N ILE A 173 8.89 -18.16 2.32
CA ILE A 173 8.38 -18.03 3.69
C ILE A 173 9.39 -17.32 4.59
N ILE A 174 10.69 -17.52 4.39
CA ILE A 174 11.73 -16.93 5.24
C ILE A 174 12.32 -15.68 4.59
N GLY A 175 12.73 -15.78 3.32
CA GLY A 175 13.44 -14.72 2.62
C GLY A 175 12.58 -13.48 2.38
N ILE A 176 11.31 -13.63 1.98
CA ILE A 176 10.47 -12.47 1.68
C ILE A 176 10.15 -11.66 2.96
N PRO A 177 9.77 -12.26 4.11
CA PRO A 177 9.60 -11.49 5.34
C PRO A 177 10.86 -10.78 5.81
N ILE A 178 12.04 -11.40 5.70
CA ILE A 178 13.31 -10.73 6.07
C ILE A 178 13.55 -9.51 5.18
N MET A 179 13.41 -9.67 3.86
CA MET A 179 13.57 -8.56 2.92
C MET A 179 12.52 -7.47 3.14
N THR A 180 11.30 -7.86 3.48
CA THR A 180 10.20 -6.94 3.84
C THR A 180 10.55 -6.14 5.08
N PHE A 181 11.07 -6.79 6.12
CA PHE A 181 11.47 -6.11 7.36
C PHE A 181 12.50 -5.02 7.07
N ILE A 182 13.59 -5.37 6.37
CA ILE A 182 14.70 -4.46 6.06
C ILE A 182 14.21 -3.31 5.15
N SER A 183 13.53 -3.65 4.05
CA SER A 183 13.05 -2.64 3.09
C SER A 183 12.04 -1.69 3.72
N THR A 184 11.08 -2.21 4.49
CA THR A 184 10.05 -1.40 5.15
C THR A 184 10.65 -0.53 6.24
N PHE A 185 11.61 -1.06 7.01
CA PHE A 185 12.32 -0.29 8.04
C PHE A 185 13.08 0.90 7.43
N ILE A 186 13.89 0.66 6.39
CA ILE A 186 14.64 1.72 5.70
C ILE A 186 13.68 2.72 5.06
N TYR A 187 12.67 2.23 4.34
CA TYR A 187 11.70 3.08 3.64
C TYR A 187 10.94 4.00 4.61
N SER A 188 10.40 3.44 5.69
CA SER A 188 9.66 4.21 6.71
C SER A 188 10.58 5.15 7.50
N ALA A 189 11.84 4.78 7.75
CA ALA A 189 12.81 5.65 8.41
C ALA A 189 13.12 6.89 7.55
N ILE A 190 13.41 6.70 6.26
CA ILE A 190 13.65 7.82 5.34
C ILE A 190 12.38 8.67 5.20
N MET A 191 11.20 8.03 5.13
CA MET A 191 9.91 8.72 5.07
C MET A 191 9.69 9.63 6.29
N ALA A 192 9.95 9.14 7.50
CA ALA A 192 9.86 9.94 8.73
C ALA A 192 10.89 11.07 8.78
N LEU A 193 12.12 10.84 8.31
CA LEU A 193 13.16 11.87 8.24
C LEU A 193 12.75 12.99 7.27
N LEU A 194 12.29 12.64 6.07
CA LEU A 194 11.81 13.60 5.08
C LEU A 194 10.58 14.35 5.58
N TYR A 195 9.66 13.64 6.24
CA TYR A 195 8.51 14.25 6.88
C TYR A 195 8.93 15.32 7.88
N ASN A 196 9.77 14.97 8.86
CA ASN A 196 10.25 15.90 9.89
C ASN A 196 11.01 17.09 9.30
N PHE A 197 11.74 16.88 8.20
CA PHE A 197 12.46 17.94 7.50
C PHE A 197 11.53 18.91 6.74
N LEU A 198 10.42 18.40 6.22
CA LEU A 198 9.49 19.16 5.38
C LEU A 198 8.37 19.82 6.18
N THR A 199 7.92 19.24 7.28
CA THR A 199 6.83 19.77 8.11
C THR A 199 7.01 21.25 8.48
N PRO A 200 8.20 21.74 8.89
CA PRO A 200 8.40 23.16 9.18
C PRO A 200 8.25 24.10 7.96
N LYS A 201 8.33 23.57 6.73
CA LYS A 201 8.35 24.35 5.48
C LYS A 201 7.00 24.36 4.77
N ILE A 202 6.32 23.21 4.73
CA ILE A 202 5.08 23.01 3.96
C ILE A 202 3.85 22.74 4.83
N GLY A 203 4.03 22.68 6.15
CA GLY A 203 2.99 22.35 7.13
C GLY A 203 2.84 20.84 7.33
N GLY A 204 2.48 20.44 8.54
CA GLY A 204 2.32 19.04 8.94
C GLY A 204 0.97 18.44 8.51
N ILE A 205 0.79 17.17 8.87
CA ILE A 205 -0.49 16.49 8.65
C ILE A 205 -1.48 17.02 9.67
N ARG A 206 -2.59 17.58 9.19
CA ARG A 206 -3.61 18.15 10.06
C ARG A 206 -4.78 17.19 10.28
N LEU A 207 -4.76 16.56 11.46
CA LEU A 207 -5.75 15.60 11.95
C LEU A 207 -6.47 16.23 13.13
N LYS A 208 -7.78 16.45 13.06
CA LYS A 208 -8.54 16.91 14.22
C LYS A 208 -8.98 15.69 15.01
N PHE A 209 -8.49 15.55 16.24
CA PHE A 209 -8.97 14.53 17.18
C PHE A 209 -10.06 15.09 18.08
N ASN A 210 -10.97 14.21 18.52
CA ASN A 210 -11.96 14.52 19.55
C ASN A 210 -11.84 13.48 20.66
N SER A 211 -11.80 13.91 21.92
CA SER A 211 -11.80 13.01 23.06
C SER A 211 -13.18 12.37 23.20
N LEU A 212 -13.25 11.04 23.27
CA LEU A 212 -14.47 10.30 23.59
C LEU A 212 -14.56 10.11 25.10
N GLN A 213 -13.66 9.30 25.67
CA GLN A 213 -13.56 8.98 27.10
C GLN A 213 -12.12 8.59 27.48
N GLY A 214 -11.59 9.15 28.57
CA GLY A 214 -10.22 8.86 29.04
C GLY A 214 -9.17 9.14 27.96
N ASN A 215 -8.33 8.14 27.66
CA ASN A 215 -7.30 8.21 26.62
C ASN A 215 -7.80 7.81 25.22
N LEU A 216 -9.10 7.61 25.02
CA LEU A 216 -9.68 7.23 23.74
C LEU A 216 -10.04 8.47 22.90
N PHE A 217 -9.39 8.62 21.75
CA PHE A 217 -9.59 9.71 20.81
C PHE A 217 -10.14 9.22 19.48
N GLU A 218 -11.12 9.94 18.96
CA GLU A 218 -11.68 9.70 17.63
C GLU A 218 -11.09 10.69 16.61
N LEU A 219 -10.68 10.20 15.45
CA LEU A 219 -10.25 11.03 14.34
C LEU A 219 -11.47 11.71 13.68
N LYS A 220 -11.68 12.99 13.99
CA LYS A 220 -12.85 13.77 13.58
C LYS A 220 -12.79 14.25 12.14
N LYS A 221 -11.62 14.71 11.71
CA LYS A 221 -11.46 15.33 10.39
C LYS A 221 -10.01 15.25 9.94
N ILE A 222 -9.82 14.93 8.67
CA ILE A 222 -8.53 15.02 7.99
C ILE A 222 -8.59 16.21 7.05
N LYS A 223 -7.71 17.21 7.20
CA LYS A 223 -7.67 18.32 6.22
C LYS A 223 -7.05 17.79 4.92
N PRO A 224 -7.77 17.76 3.78
CA PRO A 224 -7.31 17.05 2.58
C PRO A 224 -6.05 17.65 1.96
N ILE A 225 -5.97 18.98 1.84
CA ILE A 225 -4.86 19.66 1.16
C ILE A 225 -3.53 19.47 1.91
N PRO A 226 -3.43 19.72 3.23
CA PRO A 226 -2.19 19.47 3.98
C PRO A 226 -1.73 18.01 3.90
N LEU A 227 -2.65 17.05 4.02
CA LEU A 227 -2.34 15.63 3.88
C LEU A 227 -1.77 15.33 2.49
N ALA A 228 -2.50 15.72 1.44
CA ALA A 228 -2.12 15.45 0.07
C ALA A 228 -0.77 16.05 -0.29
N LEU A 229 -0.51 17.29 0.13
CA LEU A 229 0.71 18.00 -0.21
C LEU A 229 1.93 17.36 0.46
N ILE A 230 1.88 17.07 1.76
CA ILE A 230 3.03 16.47 2.45
C ILE A 230 3.28 15.04 1.98
N PHE A 231 2.23 14.24 1.77
CA PHE A 231 2.38 12.88 1.23
C PHE A 231 2.93 12.90 -0.19
N ALA A 232 2.45 13.78 -1.06
CA ALA A 232 2.94 13.90 -2.43
C ALA A 232 4.42 14.28 -2.46
N VAL A 233 4.83 15.31 -1.71
CA VAL A 233 6.23 15.75 -1.70
C VAL A 233 7.14 14.67 -1.12
N VAL A 234 6.81 14.13 0.06
CA VAL A 234 7.61 13.09 0.72
C VAL A 234 7.74 11.85 -0.16
N THR A 235 6.62 11.36 -0.71
CA THR A 235 6.61 10.16 -1.55
C THR A 235 7.32 10.38 -2.88
N THR A 236 7.23 11.57 -3.46
CA THR A 236 7.96 11.90 -4.70
C THR A 236 9.46 11.88 -4.47
N ILE A 237 9.95 12.46 -3.35
CA ILE A 237 11.38 12.41 -3.01
C ILE A 237 11.82 10.97 -2.72
N LEU A 238 11.02 10.19 -2.00
CA LEU A 238 11.31 8.79 -1.75
C LEU A 238 11.38 7.97 -3.05
N ASN A 239 10.39 8.14 -3.93
CA ASN A 239 10.34 7.43 -5.20
C ASN A 239 11.53 7.81 -6.08
N LEU A 240 11.94 9.09 -6.07
CA LEU A 240 13.16 9.53 -6.75
C LEU A 240 14.40 8.78 -6.24
N ILE A 241 14.57 8.67 -4.92
CA ILE A 241 15.70 7.95 -4.30
C ILE A 241 15.68 6.46 -4.69
N VAL A 242 14.52 5.82 -4.59
CA VAL A 242 14.35 4.38 -4.91
C VAL A 242 14.46 4.11 -6.41
N SER A 243 14.20 5.09 -7.26
CA SER A 243 14.26 4.97 -8.72
C SER A 243 15.67 5.13 -9.30
N ILE A 244 16.68 5.54 -8.53
CA ILE A 244 18.06 5.72 -8.99
C ILE A 244 18.64 4.46 -9.68
N PRO A 245 18.48 3.24 -9.13
CA PRO A 245 18.99 2.03 -9.79
C PRO A 245 18.35 1.78 -11.17
N ASN A 246 17.05 2.09 -11.32
CA ASN A 246 16.36 1.96 -12.61
C ASN A 246 16.93 2.94 -13.65
N ILE A 247 17.23 4.18 -13.23
CA ILE A 247 17.86 5.18 -14.10
C ILE A 247 19.25 4.73 -14.53
N ALA A 248 20.06 4.21 -13.60
CA ALA A 248 21.38 3.68 -13.91
C ALA A 248 21.33 2.51 -14.90
N MET A 249 20.32 1.66 -14.79
CA MET A 249 20.08 0.57 -15.75
C MET A 249 19.80 1.10 -17.16
N TYR A 250 18.91 2.08 -17.33
CA TYR A 250 18.62 2.67 -18.65
C TYR A 250 19.85 3.34 -19.30
N LEU A 251 20.69 4.00 -18.49
CA LEU A 251 21.93 4.57 -18.97
C LEU A 251 22.93 3.49 -19.43
N THR A 252 22.96 2.35 -18.72
CA THR A 252 23.81 1.20 -19.08
C THR A 252 23.35 0.54 -20.38
N LEU A 253 22.04 0.49 -20.62
CA LEU A 253 21.44 0.00 -21.87
C LEU A 253 21.60 0.98 -23.05
N LYS A 254 22.31 2.10 -22.86
CA LYS A 254 22.53 3.16 -23.87
C LYS A 254 21.23 3.78 -24.38
N GLU A 255 20.22 3.85 -23.52
CA GLU A 255 18.91 4.43 -23.80
C GLU A 255 18.67 5.72 -22.98
N PRO A 256 19.45 6.81 -23.21
CA PRO A 256 19.39 8.01 -22.37
C PRO A 256 18.06 8.76 -22.48
N LEU A 257 17.38 8.69 -23.63
CA LEU A 257 16.06 9.28 -23.85
C LEU A 257 15.00 8.62 -22.95
N PHE A 258 15.04 7.30 -22.81
CA PHE A 258 14.15 6.57 -21.90
C PHE A 258 14.45 6.89 -20.44
N ALA A 259 15.72 7.04 -20.06
CA ALA A 259 16.09 7.44 -18.71
C ALA A 259 15.51 8.82 -18.33
N ILE A 260 15.58 9.80 -19.23
CA ILE A 260 15.02 11.14 -19.01
C ILE A 260 13.49 11.10 -18.97
N GLY A 261 12.87 10.39 -19.92
CA GLY A 261 11.41 10.23 -19.96
C GLY A 261 10.88 9.56 -18.70
N PHE A 262 11.56 8.51 -18.23
CA PHE A 262 11.24 7.81 -16.99
C PHE A 262 11.38 8.73 -15.77
N LEU A 263 12.47 9.51 -15.67
CA LEU A 263 12.68 10.44 -14.56
C LEU A 263 11.54 11.47 -14.48
N ILE A 264 11.24 12.15 -15.59
CA ILE A 264 10.20 13.19 -15.62
C ILE A 264 8.83 12.57 -15.34
N GLY A 265 8.51 11.46 -16.01
CA GLY A 265 7.25 10.75 -15.84
C GLY A 265 7.07 10.23 -14.40
N ASN A 266 8.14 9.73 -13.78
CA ASN A 266 8.11 9.23 -12.41
C ASN A 266 7.90 10.38 -11.40
N ILE A 267 8.63 11.50 -11.53
CA ILE A 267 8.48 12.64 -10.62
C ILE A 267 7.09 13.24 -10.73
N VAL A 268 6.69 13.65 -11.94
CA VAL A 268 5.41 14.33 -12.17
C VAL A 268 4.24 13.38 -11.92
N GLY A 269 4.34 12.15 -12.44
CA GLY A 269 3.31 11.13 -12.27
C GLY A 269 3.10 10.77 -10.81
N THR A 270 4.18 10.51 -10.05
CA THR A 270 4.08 10.18 -8.62
C THR A 270 3.50 11.36 -7.83
N PHE A 271 3.97 12.58 -8.08
CA PHE A 271 3.48 13.75 -7.36
C PHE A 271 1.98 13.94 -7.55
N ILE A 272 1.52 13.97 -8.81
CA ILE A 272 0.10 14.17 -9.14
C ILE A 272 -0.75 13.02 -8.61
N LEU A 273 -0.32 11.78 -8.84
CA LEU A 273 -1.08 10.59 -8.44
C LEU A 273 -1.23 10.51 -6.92
N VAL A 274 -0.14 10.68 -6.17
CA VAL A 274 -0.18 10.65 -4.71
C VAL A 274 -0.99 11.83 -4.18
N PHE A 275 -0.82 13.03 -4.73
CA PHE A 275 -1.59 14.20 -4.30
C PHE A 275 -3.11 13.96 -4.47
N VAL A 276 -3.53 13.53 -5.66
CA VAL A 276 -4.95 13.30 -5.98
C VAL A 276 -5.52 12.19 -5.12
N ILE A 277 -4.84 11.04 -5.02
CA ILE A 277 -5.33 9.91 -4.22
C ILE A 277 -5.42 10.30 -2.75
N SER A 278 -4.38 10.89 -2.16
CA SER A 278 -4.41 11.28 -0.75
C SER A 278 -5.49 12.34 -0.45
N ALA A 279 -5.70 13.29 -1.36
CA ALA A 279 -6.79 14.28 -1.23
C ALA A 279 -8.17 13.60 -1.27
N ILE A 280 -8.38 12.69 -2.24
CA ILE A 280 -9.62 11.93 -2.36
C ILE A 280 -9.85 11.05 -1.13
N THR A 281 -8.83 10.33 -0.65
CA THR A 281 -8.93 9.51 0.57
C THR A 281 -9.35 10.34 1.78
N ALA A 282 -8.77 11.52 1.98
CA ALA A 282 -9.17 12.41 3.07
C ALA A 282 -10.62 12.92 2.93
N LEU A 283 -11.05 13.22 1.70
CA LEU A 283 -12.44 13.63 1.42
C LEU A 283 -13.42 12.49 1.70
N ILE A 284 -13.11 11.27 1.24
CA ILE A 284 -13.92 10.08 1.47
C ILE A 284 -14.01 9.79 2.97
N TYR A 285 -12.89 9.86 3.70
CA TYR A 285 -12.89 9.69 5.16
C TYR A 285 -13.86 10.67 5.83
N ASN A 286 -13.76 11.96 5.49
CA ASN A 286 -14.62 12.99 6.07
C ASN A 286 -16.10 12.81 5.69
N PHE A 287 -16.38 12.26 4.51
CA PHE A 287 -17.73 11.95 4.03
C PHE A 287 -18.35 10.74 4.72
N LEU A 288 -17.55 9.71 4.98
CA LEU A 288 -18.01 8.46 5.62
C LEU A 288 -18.08 8.54 7.13
N ARG A 289 -17.28 9.40 7.76
CA ARG A 289 -17.25 9.51 9.23
C ARG A 289 -18.64 9.68 9.87
N PRO A 290 -19.54 10.56 9.40
CA PRO A 290 -20.85 10.76 10.05
C PRO A 290 -21.75 9.51 10.03
N THR A 291 -21.54 8.58 9.09
CA THR A 291 -22.38 7.39 8.91
C THR A 291 -21.76 6.14 9.53
N ILE A 292 -20.43 6.01 9.47
CA ILE A 292 -19.70 4.82 9.90
C ILE A 292 -19.10 4.97 11.31
N GLY A 293 -18.89 6.20 11.77
CA GLY A 293 -18.03 6.50 12.91
C GLY A 293 -16.58 6.73 12.49
N GLY A 294 -15.81 7.48 13.27
CA GLY A 294 -14.39 7.73 13.01
C GLY A 294 -13.49 6.58 13.47
N ILE A 295 -12.23 6.62 13.03
CA ILE A 295 -11.19 5.75 13.59
C ILE A 295 -10.92 6.18 15.02
N GLU A 296 -10.96 5.23 15.96
CA GLU A 296 -10.68 5.49 17.37
C GLU A 296 -9.31 4.92 17.74
N LEU A 297 -8.53 5.72 18.46
CA LEU A 297 -7.17 5.44 18.87
C LEU A 297 -7.05 5.71 20.36
N GLU A 298 -6.37 4.83 21.09
CA GLU A 298 -5.97 5.11 22.46
C GLU A 298 -4.63 5.86 22.42
N LEU A 299 -4.64 7.12 22.85
CA LEU A 299 -3.48 8.02 22.84
C LEU A 299 -3.08 8.37 24.27
N GLU A 300 -1.87 7.96 24.67
CA GLU A 300 -1.28 8.28 25.97
C GLU A 300 -0.13 9.28 25.83
#